data_AF-A0A955E323-F1
#
_entry.id   AF-A0A955E323-F1
#
_cell.length_a   1.000
_cell.length_b   1.000
_cell.length_c   1.000
_cell.angle_alpha   90.00
_cell.angle_beta   90.00
_cell.angle_gamma   90.00
#
_symmetry.space_group_name_H-M   'P 1'
#
loop_
_entity.id
_entity.type
_entity.pdbx_description
1 polymer ?
#
loop_
_entity_poly.entity_id
_entity_poly.type
_entity_poly.pdbx_seq_one_letter_code
_entity_poly.pdbx_strand_id
1 'polypeptide(L)'
;MTETLDDRFPPKPSLRSIMDLPTDQLVGRMSVGIDHFDPRVCELDNDAIDRAWLPDAGVGRWPIRVLLGHCADAETVWVHRIRRIIAEDRPTLALWDEHAFIDGGIYGCTEGSHLCPPIGGDLAMIHTTRAWGLALLAQLDEDQWNREGLHPDRGPVSVKKISAYFCWHLEHHAWHLNAKVHTLLGPMPEPETCGDGGCGNASCACKH
;
A
#
# COMPACT_ATOMS: atom_id res chain seq x y z
N MET A 1 18.31 21.57 7.36
CA MET A 1 19.02 20.73 6.38
C MET A 1 18.05 19.66 5.94
N THR A 2 17.55 19.71 4.70
CA THR A 2 16.85 18.58 4.08
C THR A 2 17.89 17.49 3.87
N GLU A 3 17.97 16.52 4.78
CA GLU A 3 18.67 15.27 4.47
C GLU A 3 17.90 14.61 3.34
N THR A 4 18.47 14.73 2.13
CA THR A 4 18.05 13.95 0.97
C THR A 4 18.18 12.47 1.32
N LEU A 5 17.18 11.66 0.96
CA LEU A 5 17.24 10.21 1.08
C LEU A 5 18.59 9.70 0.56
N ASP A 6 19.24 8.81 1.33
CA ASP A 6 20.56 8.31 0.95
C ASP A 6 20.50 7.52 -0.36
N ASP A 7 21.63 7.36 -1.06
CA ASP A 7 21.71 6.64 -2.33
C ASP A 7 21.33 5.15 -2.21
N ARG A 8 21.21 4.62 -1.00
CA ARG A 8 20.80 3.24 -0.72
C ARG A 8 19.28 3.13 -0.54
N PHE A 9 18.56 4.24 -0.43
CA PHE A 9 17.10 4.23 -0.34
C PHE A 9 16.51 3.67 -1.64
N PRO A 10 15.58 2.69 -1.58
CA PRO A 10 15.06 2.03 -2.77
C PRO A 10 14.45 3.02 -3.78
N PRO A 11 14.55 2.76 -5.10
CA PRO A 11 13.89 3.59 -6.10
C PRO A 11 12.36 3.40 -6.05
N LYS A 12 11.63 4.37 -6.61
CA LYS A 12 10.17 4.26 -6.76
C LYS A 12 9.80 3.08 -7.68
N PRO A 13 8.68 2.38 -7.40
CA PRO A 13 8.21 1.31 -8.26
C PRO A 13 7.72 1.86 -9.61
N SER A 14 7.97 1.10 -10.67
CA SER A 14 7.54 1.42 -12.04
C SER A 14 6.20 0.78 -12.34
N LEU A 15 5.20 1.59 -12.69
CA LEU A 15 3.89 1.06 -13.13
C LEU A 15 4.05 0.16 -14.36
N ARG A 16 4.92 0.56 -15.31
CA ARG A 16 5.15 -0.22 -16.52
C ARG A 16 5.66 -1.62 -16.19
N SER A 17 6.64 -1.73 -15.29
CA SER A 17 7.19 -3.04 -14.93
C SER A 17 6.15 -3.96 -14.29
N ILE A 18 5.18 -3.40 -13.58
CA ILE A 18 4.10 -4.17 -12.93
C ILE A 18 3.01 -4.55 -13.94
N MET A 19 2.68 -3.64 -14.87
CA MET A 19 1.71 -3.91 -15.95
C MET A 19 2.14 -5.05 -16.87
N ASP A 20 3.44 -5.20 -17.09
CA ASP A 20 4.00 -6.22 -17.98
C ASP A 20 4.06 -7.62 -17.33
N LEU A 21 3.73 -7.75 -16.03
CA LEU A 21 3.78 -9.04 -15.34
C LEU A 21 2.72 -10.03 -15.86
N PRO A 22 3.06 -11.33 -15.93
CA PRO A 22 2.09 -12.42 -15.96
C PRO A 22 1.14 -12.38 -14.76
N THR A 23 -0.06 -12.94 -14.88
CA THR A 23 -1.11 -12.84 -13.85
C THR A 23 -0.72 -13.56 -12.54
N ASP A 24 -0.03 -14.69 -12.62
CA ASP A 24 0.50 -15.42 -11.47
C ASP A 24 1.57 -14.61 -10.72
N GLN A 25 2.49 -13.98 -11.45
CA GLN A 25 3.52 -13.11 -10.87
C GLN A 25 2.91 -11.84 -10.29
N LEU A 26 1.88 -11.29 -10.92
CA LEU A 26 1.15 -10.14 -10.41
C LEU A 26 0.46 -10.48 -9.08
N VAL A 27 -0.20 -11.64 -8.97
CA VAL A 27 -0.82 -12.10 -7.71
C VAL A 27 0.24 -12.28 -6.62
N GLY A 28 1.37 -12.93 -6.93
CA GLY A 28 2.48 -13.09 -5.99
C GLY A 28 3.03 -11.75 -5.52
N ARG A 29 3.24 -10.78 -6.43
CA ARG A 29 3.71 -9.44 -6.07
C ARG A 29 2.70 -8.69 -5.20
N MET A 30 1.41 -8.76 -5.55
CA MET A 30 0.35 -8.14 -4.76
C MET A 30 0.21 -8.74 -3.35
N SER A 31 0.56 -10.01 -3.16
CA SER A 31 0.48 -10.68 -1.86
C SER A 31 1.47 -10.17 -0.82
N VAL A 32 2.54 -9.47 -1.23
CA VAL A 32 3.45 -8.79 -0.28
C VAL A 32 2.68 -7.70 0.48
N GLY A 33 1.84 -6.93 -0.22
CA GLY A 33 0.87 -6.04 0.40
C GLY A 33 1.49 -5.07 1.42
N ILE A 34 1.02 -5.13 2.67
CA ILE A 34 1.49 -4.26 3.75
C ILE A 34 2.94 -4.54 4.17
N ASP A 35 3.53 -5.67 3.79
CA ASP A 35 4.93 -5.98 4.14
C ASP A 35 5.92 -5.08 3.37
N HIS A 36 5.43 -4.30 2.39
CA HIS A 36 6.17 -3.20 1.81
C HIS A 36 6.31 -1.98 2.73
N PHE A 37 5.50 -1.87 3.80
CA PHE A 37 5.55 -0.76 4.73
C PHE A 37 6.65 -0.97 5.78
N ASP A 38 7.37 0.09 6.13
CA ASP A 38 8.31 0.08 7.24
C ASP A 38 7.54 -0.17 8.55
N PRO A 39 7.77 -1.29 9.26
CA PRO A 39 6.98 -1.66 10.42
C PRO A 39 7.11 -0.66 11.58
N ARG A 40 8.19 0.14 11.60
CA ARG A 40 8.42 1.18 12.60
C ARG A 40 7.39 2.31 12.52
N VAL A 41 6.55 2.37 11.47
CA VAL A 41 5.39 3.28 11.43
C VAL A 41 4.48 3.13 12.66
N CYS A 42 4.38 1.92 13.22
CA CYS A 42 3.60 1.63 14.41
C CYS A 42 4.24 2.14 15.71
N GLU A 43 5.50 2.58 15.66
CA GLU A 43 6.25 3.12 16.81
C GLU A 43 6.18 4.65 16.88
N LEU A 44 5.67 5.29 15.83
CA LEU A 44 5.56 6.74 15.74
C LEU A 44 4.44 7.28 16.64
N ASP A 45 4.68 8.43 17.25
CA ASP A 45 3.65 9.20 17.93
C ASP A 45 2.74 9.95 16.93
N ASN A 46 1.64 10.52 17.44
CA ASN A 46 0.70 11.25 16.59
C ASN A 46 1.33 12.49 15.94
N ASP A 47 2.28 13.16 16.61
CA ASP A 47 2.95 14.35 16.05
C ASP A 47 3.79 13.98 14.81
N ALA A 48 4.47 12.84 14.84
CA ALA A 48 5.19 12.30 13.69
C ALA A 48 4.24 11.80 12.60
N ILE A 49 3.16 11.13 12.96
CA ILE A 49 2.14 10.62 12.03
C ILE A 49 1.42 11.76 11.29
N ASP A 50 1.12 12.85 12.00
CA ASP A 50 0.36 14.00 11.50
C ASP A 50 1.22 15.11 10.90
N ARG A 51 2.55 14.93 10.90
CA ARG A 51 3.49 15.88 10.32
C ARG A 51 3.20 16.09 8.83
N ALA A 52 2.90 17.33 8.45
CA ALA A 52 2.87 17.77 7.07
C ALA A 52 4.29 17.97 6.51
N TRP A 53 4.47 17.72 5.21
CA TRP A 53 5.77 17.75 4.55
C TRP A 53 5.82 18.80 3.45
N LEU A 54 6.91 19.57 3.41
CA LEU A 54 7.15 20.52 2.33
C LEU A 54 7.44 19.80 1.00
N PRO A 55 7.15 20.43 -0.15
CA PRO A 55 7.39 19.81 -1.47
C PRO A 55 8.86 19.39 -1.70
N ASP A 56 9.81 20.15 -1.17
CA ASP A 56 11.25 19.95 -1.31
C ASP A 56 11.84 18.90 -0.35
N ALA A 57 11.04 18.39 0.60
CA ALA A 57 11.45 17.30 1.46
C ALA A 57 11.67 15.97 0.71
N GLY A 58 11.18 15.86 -0.54
CA GLY A 58 11.39 14.67 -1.38
C GLY A 58 10.57 13.43 -0.99
N VAL A 59 9.88 13.47 0.15
CA VAL A 59 9.08 12.33 0.67
C VAL A 59 7.58 12.43 0.35
N GLY A 60 7.14 13.47 -0.36
CA GLY A 60 5.72 13.74 -0.65
C GLY A 60 5.01 14.49 0.49
N ARG A 61 3.92 15.19 0.16
CA ARG A 61 3.33 16.23 1.03
C ARG A 61 2.41 15.73 2.14
N TRP A 62 1.75 14.60 1.93
CA TRP A 62 0.73 14.11 2.84
C TRP A 62 1.31 13.64 4.18
N PRO A 63 0.66 13.93 5.31
CA PRO A 63 0.92 13.22 6.56
C PRO A 63 0.75 11.70 6.40
N ILE A 64 1.36 10.93 7.29
CA ILE A 64 1.26 9.47 7.28
C ILE A 64 -0.21 9.04 7.44
N ARG A 65 -0.97 9.71 8.32
CA ARG A 65 -2.40 9.39 8.52
C ARG A 65 -3.23 9.52 7.25
N VAL A 66 -3.05 10.62 6.50
CA VAL A 66 -3.74 10.84 5.22
C VAL A 66 -3.33 9.78 4.21
N LEU A 67 -2.04 9.45 4.13
CA LEU A 67 -1.52 8.46 3.19
C LEU A 67 -2.11 7.07 3.47
N LEU A 68 -2.11 6.62 4.73
CA LEU A 68 -2.66 5.31 5.09
C LEU A 68 -4.18 5.26 4.91
N GLY A 69 -4.91 6.30 5.31
CA GLY A 69 -6.35 6.41 5.08
C GLY A 69 -6.69 6.32 3.59
N HIS A 70 -5.99 7.07 2.74
CA HIS A 70 -6.13 7.00 1.27
C HIS A 70 -5.83 5.60 0.71
N CYS A 71 -4.83 4.90 1.22
CA CYS A 71 -4.56 3.52 0.82
C CYS A 71 -5.71 2.58 1.20
N ALA A 72 -6.27 2.68 2.41
CA ALA A 72 -7.40 1.87 2.85
C ALA A 72 -8.66 2.11 1.97
N ASP A 73 -8.89 3.38 1.66
CA ASP A 73 -9.89 3.86 0.72
C ASP A 73 -9.70 3.23 -0.69
N ALA A 74 -8.46 3.22 -1.18
CA ALA A 74 -8.12 2.68 -2.50
C ALA A 74 -8.33 1.17 -2.60
N GLU A 75 -8.02 0.42 -1.54
CA GLU A 75 -8.25 -1.04 -1.46
C GLU A 75 -9.74 -1.38 -1.55
N THR A 76 -10.58 -0.59 -0.88
CA THR A 76 -12.04 -0.75 -0.94
C THR A 76 -12.56 -0.53 -2.36
N VAL A 77 -12.08 0.51 -3.04
CA VAL A 77 -12.44 0.80 -4.43
C VAL A 77 -11.96 -0.29 -5.37
N TRP A 78 -10.74 -0.78 -5.20
CA TRP A 78 -10.18 -1.86 -6.00
C TRP A 78 -11.03 -3.13 -5.90
N VAL A 79 -11.29 -3.61 -4.68
CA VAL A 79 -12.04 -4.85 -4.46
C VAL A 79 -13.48 -4.74 -4.95
N HIS A 80 -14.10 -3.58 -4.77
CA HIS A 80 -15.42 -3.34 -5.34
C HIS A 80 -15.41 -3.42 -6.86
N ARG A 81 -14.49 -2.73 -7.53
CA ARG A 81 -14.41 -2.68 -9.00
C ARG A 81 -14.11 -4.05 -9.62
N ILE A 82 -13.14 -4.80 -9.10
CA ILE A 82 -12.80 -6.13 -9.64
C ILE A 82 -13.99 -7.09 -9.56
N ARG A 83 -14.73 -7.09 -8.44
CA ARG A 83 -15.92 -7.94 -8.27
C ARG A 83 -17.00 -7.61 -9.29
N ARG A 84 -17.23 -6.33 -9.55
CA ARG A 84 -18.20 -5.90 -10.57
C ARG A 84 -17.77 -6.31 -11.97
N ILE A 85 -16.51 -6.09 -12.35
CA ILE A 85 -16.00 -6.48 -13.68
C ILE A 85 -16.17 -7.99 -13.91
N ILE A 86 -15.97 -8.80 -12.86
CA ILE A 86 -16.11 -10.25 -12.94
C ILE A 86 -17.58 -10.68 -13.02
N ALA A 87 -18.47 -10.07 -12.23
CA ALA A 87 -19.86 -10.53 -12.08
C ALA A 87 -20.87 -9.88 -13.04
N GLU A 88 -20.58 -8.68 -13.55
CA GLU A 88 -21.49 -7.90 -14.39
C GLU A 88 -20.98 -7.82 -15.84
N ASP A 89 -21.88 -7.64 -16.80
CA ASP A 89 -21.52 -7.41 -18.20
C ASP A 89 -21.08 -5.96 -18.41
N ARG A 90 -19.77 -5.76 -18.62
CA ARG A 90 -19.10 -4.48 -18.92
C ARG A 90 -19.60 -3.29 -18.08
N PRO A 91 -19.54 -3.38 -16.74
CA PRO A 91 -20.09 -2.34 -15.88
C PRO A 91 -19.34 -1.01 -15.98
N THR A 92 -20.08 0.11 -15.89
CA THR A 92 -19.46 1.41 -15.63
C THR A 92 -18.95 1.47 -14.20
N LEU A 93 -17.67 1.80 -14.04
CA LEU A 93 -17.00 1.87 -12.75
C LEU A 93 -17.28 3.22 -12.08
N ALA A 94 -17.63 3.19 -10.80
CA ALA A 94 -17.82 4.41 -10.02
C ALA A 94 -16.50 5.19 -9.93
N LEU A 95 -16.57 6.49 -10.20
CA LEU A 95 -15.49 7.42 -9.86
C LEU A 95 -15.50 7.68 -8.36
N TRP A 96 -14.36 8.15 -7.88
CA TRP A 96 -14.22 8.65 -6.53
C TRP A 96 -13.36 9.91 -6.57
N ASP A 97 -13.65 10.85 -5.68
CA ASP A 97 -12.89 12.08 -5.57
C ASP A 97 -11.97 11.98 -4.35
N GLU A 98 -10.80 11.40 -4.57
CA GLU A 98 -9.78 11.24 -3.53
C GLU A 98 -9.32 12.60 -2.96
N HIS A 99 -9.36 13.67 -3.77
CA HIS A 99 -9.02 15.01 -3.30
C HIS A 99 -10.09 15.56 -2.36
N ALA A 100 -11.38 15.35 -2.65
CA ALA A 100 -12.46 15.78 -1.77
C ALA A 100 -12.38 15.16 -0.36
N PHE A 101 -11.88 13.93 -0.22
CA PHE A 101 -11.69 13.28 1.09
C PHE A 101 -10.59 13.95 1.89
N ILE A 102 -9.47 14.25 1.23
CA ILE A 102 -8.33 14.95 1.82
C ILE A 102 -8.72 16.37 2.21
N ASP A 103 -9.31 17.13 1.28
CA ASP A 103 -9.73 18.52 1.47
C ASP A 103 -10.84 18.63 2.53
N GLY A 104 -11.70 17.62 2.63
CA GLY A 104 -12.72 17.49 3.66
C GLY A 104 -12.18 17.13 5.05
N GLY A 105 -10.89 16.79 5.17
CA GLY A 105 -10.24 16.50 6.46
C GLY A 105 -10.72 15.21 7.14
N ILE A 106 -11.30 14.26 6.40
CA ILE A 106 -11.99 13.10 6.98
C ILE A 106 -11.05 12.14 7.73
N TYR A 107 -9.74 12.23 7.48
CA TYR A 107 -8.72 11.42 8.15
C TYR A 107 -8.33 11.95 9.54
N GLY A 108 -8.78 13.15 9.93
CA GLY A 108 -8.66 13.66 11.31
C GLY A 108 -7.38 14.42 11.65
N CYS A 109 -6.43 14.59 10.74
CA CYS A 109 -5.17 15.31 11.01
C CYS A 109 -5.19 16.80 10.62
N THR A 110 -6.37 17.39 10.40
CA THR A 110 -6.51 18.82 10.08
C THR A 110 -6.47 19.68 11.34
N GLU A 111 -5.96 20.93 11.22
CA GLU A 111 -5.95 21.87 12.34
C GLU A 111 -7.36 22.07 12.91
N GLY A 112 -7.50 21.90 14.23
CA GLY A 112 -8.80 22.00 14.92
C GLY A 112 -9.66 20.73 14.88
N SER A 113 -9.19 19.65 14.23
CA SER A 113 -9.82 18.34 14.34
C SER A 113 -9.75 17.81 15.78
N HIS A 114 -10.89 17.31 16.26
CA HIS A 114 -11.02 16.55 17.51
C HIS A 114 -10.95 15.04 17.26
N LEU A 115 -10.81 14.63 15.99
CA LEU A 115 -10.71 13.26 15.56
C LEU A 115 -9.23 12.88 15.45
N CYS A 116 -8.77 11.88 16.20
CA CYS A 116 -7.42 11.33 16.02
C CYS A 116 -7.52 9.79 15.94
N PRO A 117 -8.02 9.24 14.81
CA PRO A 117 -8.22 7.81 14.68
C PRO A 117 -6.88 7.07 14.65
N PRO A 118 -6.67 5.98 15.39
CA PRO A 118 -5.43 5.23 15.33
C PRO A 118 -5.21 4.63 13.93
N ILE A 119 -3.98 4.72 13.40
CA ILE A 119 -3.62 4.20 12.06
C ILE A 119 -3.74 2.68 11.92
N GLY A 120 -3.86 1.95 13.04
CA GLY A 120 -4.06 0.50 13.04
C GLY A 120 -5.32 0.08 12.30
N GLY A 121 -6.37 0.91 12.29
CA GLY A 121 -7.59 0.66 11.51
C GLY A 121 -7.32 0.68 10.00
N ASP A 122 -6.56 1.66 9.53
CA ASP A 122 -6.19 1.79 8.11
C ASP A 122 -5.31 0.62 7.67
N LEU A 123 -4.29 0.27 8.47
CA LEU A 123 -3.41 -0.87 8.22
C LEU A 123 -4.19 -2.19 8.13
N ALA A 124 -5.14 -2.40 9.06
CA ALA A 124 -6.00 -3.58 9.05
C ALA A 124 -6.90 -3.61 7.80
N MET A 125 -7.49 -2.48 7.42
CA MET A 125 -8.30 -2.36 6.21
C MET A 125 -7.49 -2.69 4.96
N ILE A 126 -6.26 -2.19 4.84
CA ILE A 126 -5.38 -2.46 3.70
C ILE A 126 -5.07 -3.96 3.65
N HIS A 127 -4.58 -4.54 4.74
CA HIS A 127 -4.20 -5.94 4.79
C HIS A 127 -5.36 -6.89 4.47
N THR A 128 -6.48 -6.72 5.18
CA THR A 128 -7.61 -7.66 5.10
C THR A 128 -8.35 -7.56 3.77
N THR A 129 -8.55 -6.34 3.26
CA THR A 129 -9.21 -6.12 1.96
C THR A 129 -8.35 -6.68 0.83
N ARG A 130 -7.02 -6.46 0.89
CA ARG A 130 -6.08 -7.02 -0.06
C ARG A 130 -6.08 -8.54 -0.08
N ALA A 131 -5.95 -9.17 1.08
CA ALA A 131 -5.99 -10.63 1.21
C ALA A 131 -7.31 -11.21 0.67
N TRP A 132 -8.43 -10.56 0.97
CA TRP A 132 -9.75 -10.97 0.48
C TRP A 132 -9.90 -10.83 -1.04
N GLY A 133 -9.38 -9.75 -1.63
CA GLY A 133 -9.33 -9.56 -3.08
C GLY A 133 -8.41 -10.55 -3.78
N LEU A 134 -7.25 -10.87 -3.19
CA LEU A 134 -6.29 -11.83 -3.75
C LEU A 134 -6.83 -13.25 -3.77
N ALA A 135 -7.58 -13.65 -2.75
CA ALA A 135 -8.27 -14.94 -2.75
C ALA A 135 -9.19 -15.10 -3.96
N LEU A 136 -9.85 -14.02 -4.41
CA LEU A 136 -10.64 -14.01 -5.64
C LEU A 136 -9.73 -14.10 -6.88
N LEU A 137 -8.71 -13.25 -6.98
CA LEU A 137 -7.81 -13.23 -8.14
C LEU A 137 -7.09 -14.55 -8.39
N ALA A 138 -6.70 -15.26 -7.33
CA ALA A 138 -6.01 -16.55 -7.40
C ALA A 138 -6.86 -17.68 -8.01
N GLN A 139 -8.17 -17.47 -8.16
CA GLN A 139 -9.10 -18.46 -8.72
C GLN A 139 -9.50 -18.15 -10.16
N LEU A 140 -9.07 -17.01 -10.72
CA LEU A 140 -9.54 -16.57 -12.03
C LEU A 140 -8.81 -17.30 -13.17
N ASP A 141 -9.58 -17.68 -14.19
CA ASP A 141 -9.04 -18.12 -15.48
C ASP A 141 -8.64 -16.93 -16.38
N GLU A 142 -8.03 -17.23 -17.53
CA GLU A 142 -7.55 -16.22 -18.48
C GLU A 142 -8.68 -15.32 -19.01
N ASP A 143 -9.85 -15.88 -19.31
CA ASP A 143 -11.00 -15.12 -19.82
C ASP A 143 -11.52 -14.14 -18.76
N GLN A 144 -11.59 -14.58 -17.50
CA GLN A 144 -11.97 -13.73 -16.37
C GLN A 144 -10.97 -12.61 -16.11
N TRP A 145 -9.66 -12.86 -16.26
CA TRP A 145 -8.62 -11.82 -16.19
C TRP A 145 -8.74 -10.76 -17.29
N ASN A 146 -9.27 -11.17 -18.45
CA ASN A 146 -9.48 -10.31 -19.61
C ASN A 146 -10.84 -9.60 -19.63
N ARG A 147 -11.77 -9.94 -18.73
CA ARG A 147 -13.04 -9.20 -18.59
C ARG A 147 -12.79 -7.73 -18.31
N GLU A 148 -13.64 -6.87 -18.85
CA GLU A 148 -13.49 -5.43 -18.79
C GLU A 148 -14.67 -4.73 -18.13
N GLY A 149 -14.38 -3.65 -17.39
CA GLY A 149 -15.34 -2.60 -17.07
C GLY A 149 -15.03 -1.33 -17.83
N LEU A 150 -15.92 -0.34 -17.73
CA LEU A 150 -15.76 0.98 -18.34
C LEU A 150 -15.42 2.01 -17.26
N HIS A 151 -14.17 2.47 -17.23
CA HIS A 151 -13.80 3.65 -16.44
C HIS A 151 -14.27 4.91 -17.19
N PRO A 152 -15.04 5.82 -16.56
CA PRO A 152 -15.58 7.00 -17.24
C PRO A 152 -14.54 7.82 -18.01
N ASP A 153 -13.36 8.07 -17.42
CA ASP A 153 -12.31 8.86 -18.10
C ASP A 153 -11.31 8.03 -18.93
N ARG A 154 -11.01 6.79 -18.52
CA ARG A 154 -9.93 5.97 -19.09
C ARG A 154 -10.43 4.96 -20.13
N GLY A 155 -11.75 4.84 -20.28
CA GLY A 155 -12.38 3.85 -21.15
C GLY A 155 -12.28 2.43 -20.59
N PRO A 156 -12.24 1.40 -21.47
CA PRO A 156 -12.15 0.01 -21.07
C PRO A 156 -10.93 -0.29 -20.19
N VAL A 157 -11.15 -1.04 -19.12
CA VAL A 157 -10.10 -1.51 -18.20
C VAL A 157 -10.39 -2.95 -17.81
N SER A 158 -9.41 -3.84 -18.05
CA SER A 158 -9.52 -5.24 -17.69
C SER A 158 -9.21 -5.50 -16.21
N VAL A 159 -9.61 -6.66 -15.69
CA VAL A 159 -9.22 -7.13 -14.34
C VAL A 159 -7.70 -7.13 -14.18
N LYS A 160 -6.95 -7.57 -15.20
CA LYS A 160 -5.49 -7.53 -15.16
C LYS A 160 -4.95 -6.10 -15.00
N LYS A 161 -5.44 -5.17 -15.84
CA LYS A 161 -4.95 -3.79 -15.87
C LYS A 161 -5.27 -3.04 -14.58
N ILE A 162 -6.48 -3.22 -14.03
CA ILE A 162 -6.85 -2.58 -12.77
C ILE A 162 -6.04 -3.15 -11.60
N SER A 163 -5.84 -4.48 -11.52
CA SER A 163 -5.04 -5.09 -10.45
C SER A 163 -3.57 -4.68 -10.50
N ALA A 164 -2.98 -4.59 -11.69
CA ALA A 164 -1.62 -4.06 -11.85
C ALA A 164 -1.48 -2.60 -11.40
N TYR A 165 -2.49 -1.76 -11.68
CA TYR A 165 -2.52 -0.38 -11.19
C TYR A 165 -2.59 -0.32 -9.65
N PHE A 166 -3.45 -1.11 -9.01
CA PHE A 166 -3.58 -1.12 -7.55
C PHE A 166 -2.43 -1.85 -6.82
N CYS A 167 -1.69 -2.70 -7.52
CA CYS A 167 -0.40 -3.21 -7.07
C CYS A 167 0.62 -2.07 -7.00
N TRP A 168 0.84 -1.39 -8.13
CA TRP A 168 1.74 -0.24 -8.20
C TRP A 168 1.35 0.88 -7.23
N HIS A 169 0.06 1.18 -7.11
CA HIS A 169 -0.44 2.26 -6.26
C HIS A 169 -0.07 2.05 -4.79
N LEU A 170 -0.27 0.84 -4.26
CA LEU A 170 0.13 0.53 -2.90
C LEU A 170 1.65 0.59 -2.73
N GLU A 171 2.43 0.02 -3.64
CA GLU A 171 3.90 0.08 -3.59
C GLU A 171 4.43 1.52 -3.70
N HIS A 172 3.77 2.36 -4.50
CA HIS A 172 4.11 3.76 -4.66
C HIS A 172 3.89 4.53 -3.34
N HIS A 173 2.76 4.28 -2.68
CA HIS A 173 2.49 4.85 -1.38
C HIS A 173 3.37 4.26 -0.28
N ALA A 174 3.71 2.97 -0.34
CA ALA A 174 4.69 2.33 0.53
C ALA A 174 6.05 3.04 0.45
N TRP A 175 6.53 3.34 -0.75
CA TRP A 175 7.75 4.11 -0.93
C TRP A 175 7.69 5.47 -0.20
N HIS A 176 6.57 6.19 -0.35
CA HIS A 176 6.37 7.49 0.30
C HIS A 176 6.20 7.38 1.82
N LEU A 177 5.63 6.29 2.33
CA LEU A 177 5.56 5.99 3.76
C LEU A 177 6.96 5.74 4.32
N ASN A 178 7.69 4.81 3.71
CA ASN A 178 9.02 4.40 4.15
C ASN A 178 10.01 5.55 4.08
N ALA A 179 9.88 6.43 3.09
CA ALA A 179 10.71 7.62 2.99
C ALA A 179 10.48 8.57 4.17
N LYS A 180 9.23 8.74 4.63
CA LYS A 180 8.93 9.54 5.83
C LYS A 180 9.48 8.89 7.08
N VAL A 181 9.27 7.59 7.25
CA VAL A 181 9.79 6.84 8.40
C VAL A 181 11.32 6.92 8.44
N HIS A 182 11.98 6.77 7.29
CA HIS A 182 13.42 6.96 7.16
C HIS A 182 13.87 8.37 7.54
N THR A 183 13.17 9.42 7.08
CA THR A 183 13.51 10.80 7.47
C THR A 183 13.28 11.07 8.96
N LEU A 184 12.32 10.38 9.60
CA LEU A 184 12.01 10.56 11.02
C LEU A 184 12.95 9.78 11.95
N LEU A 185 13.27 8.54 11.59
CA LEU A 185 13.97 7.58 12.45
C LEU A 185 15.36 7.19 11.95
N GLY A 186 15.76 7.67 10.76
CA GLY A 186 16.97 7.23 10.07
C GLY A 186 16.80 5.89 9.33
N PRO A 187 17.91 5.37 8.77
CA PRO A 187 17.91 4.10 8.04
C PRO A 187 17.38 2.95 8.92
N MET A 188 16.78 1.96 8.27
CA MET A 188 16.38 0.73 8.94
C MET A 188 17.62 0.07 9.55
N PRO A 189 17.60 -0.35 10.83
CA PRO A 189 18.71 -1.09 11.41
C PRO A 189 18.98 -2.34 10.58
N GLU A 190 20.25 -2.66 10.35
CA GLU A 190 20.61 -3.96 9.77
C GLU A 190 20.03 -5.06 10.67
N PRO A 191 19.43 -6.11 10.09
CA PRO A 191 18.96 -7.23 10.90
C PRO A 191 20.13 -7.74 11.72
N GLU A 192 19.92 -7.89 13.04
CA GLU A 192 20.93 -8.48 13.91
C GLU A 192 21.33 -9.83 13.31
N THR A 193 22.56 -9.93 12.80
CA THR A 193 23.10 -11.23 12.47
C THR A 193 23.13 -11.98 13.80
N CYS A 194 22.38 -13.08 13.90
CA CYS A 194 22.68 -14.08 14.91
C CYS A 194 24.18 -14.34 14.77
N GLY A 195 24.97 -13.86 15.73
CA GLY A 195 26.41 -13.90 15.60
C GLY A 195 26.87 -15.32 15.33
N ASP A 196 28.02 -15.46 14.68
CA ASP A 196 28.74 -16.73 14.46
C ASP A 196 29.17 -17.41 15.79
N GLY A 197 28.43 -17.22 16.88
CA GLY A 197 28.42 -18.10 18.04
C GLY A 197 27.81 -19.43 17.62
N GLY A 198 28.69 -20.29 17.10
CA GLY A 198 28.35 -21.53 16.42
C GLY A 198 27.23 -22.33 17.07
N CYS A 199 26.48 -23.03 16.21
CA CYS A 199 25.63 -24.15 16.56
C CYS A 199 26.44 -25.23 17.30
N GLY A 200 26.67 -25.01 18.58
CA GLY A 200 27.35 -25.90 19.50
C GLY A 200 26.37 -26.35 20.57
N ASN A 201 25.78 -27.52 20.33
CA ASN A 201 25.08 -28.38 21.27
C ASN A 201 23.66 -27.98 21.72
N ALA A 202 22.70 -28.64 21.08
CA ALA A 202 21.61 -29.40 21.68
C ALA A 202 20.82 -28.74 22.83
N SER A 203 19.67 -28.14 22.50
CA SER A 203 18.35 -28.59 22.98
C SER A 203 17.29 -27.50 22.79
N CYS A 204 16.51 -27.60 21.72
CA CYS A 204 15.14 -27.11 21.71
C CYS A 204 14.31 -28.13 20.97
N ALA A 205 13.91 -29.16 21.72
CA ALA A 205 12.94 -30.13 21.27
C ALA A 205 11.55 -29.49 21.28
N CYS A 206 10.96 -29.28 20.11
CA CYS A 206 9.51 -29.12 20.01
C CYS A 206 8.88 -30.51 20.07
N LYS A 207 8.22 -30.81 21.18
CA LYS A 207 7.14 -31.81 21.29
C LYS A 207 6.03 -31.20 22.15
N HIS A 208 4.96 -30.76 21.51
CA HIS A 208 3.59 -31.29 21.65
C HIS A 208 2.62 -30.46 20.82
#